data_AF-A0A923QV94-F1
#
_entry.id   AF-A0A923QV94-F1
#
_cell.length_a   1.000
_cell.length_b   1.000
_cell.length_c   1.000
_cell.angle_alpha   90.00
_cell.angle_beta   90.00
_cell.angle_gamma   90.00
#
_symmetry.space_group_name_H-M   'P 1'
#
loop_
_entity.id
_entity.type
_entity.pdbx_description
1 polymer ?
#
loop_
_entity_poly.entity_id
_entity_poly.type
_entity_poly.pdbx_seq_one_letter_code
_entity_poly.pdbx_strand_id
1 'polypeptide(L)'
;MRPPHREMKPGRDLDRLVARKLFISDETKPYSTCPDAASLITLKLGMEGFHFKYDETDGVVLRLSHDDGKEHATAFGETYEEAVCRGALKLYGSDPA
;
A
#
# COMPACT_ATOMS: atom_id res chain seq x y z
N MET A 1 -27.83 23.25 3.93
CA MET A 1 -27.68 21.79 4.17
C MET A 1 -26.20 21.45 3.98
N ARG A 2 -25.50 20.95 4.99
CA ARG A 2 -24.11 20.48 4.83
C ARG A 2 -24.14 19.04 4.32
N PRO A 3 -23.27 18.63 3.38
CA PRO A 3 -23.22 17.25 2.95
C PRO A 3 -22.83 16.34 4.13
N PRO A 4 -23.33 15.10 4.18
CA PRO A 4 -22.94 14.17 5.22
C PRO A 4 -21.43 13.93 5.11
N HIS A 5 -20.71 14.17 6.22
CA HIS A 5 -19.33 13.73 6.38
C HIS A 5 -19.31 12.23 6.08
N ARG A 6 -18.69 11.84 4.96
CA ARG A 6 -18.34 10.44 4.74
C ARG A 6 -17.29 10.09 5.78
N GLU A 7 -17.71 9.39 6.82
CA GLU A 7 -16.79 8.67 7.69
C GLU A 7 -15.98 7.73 6.80
N MET A 8 -14.69 8.03 6.67
CA MET A 8 -13.73 7.19 5.94
C MET A 8 -13.64 5.84 6.66
N LYS A 9 -13.84 4.75 5.93
CA LYS A 9 -13.55 3.41 6.45
C LYS A 9 -12.09 3.12 6.10
N PRO A 10 -11.18 3.03 7.08
CA PRO A 10 -9.72 3.08 6.85
C PRO A 10 -9.23 2.13 5.75
N GLY A 11 -9.71 0.88 5.72
CA GLY A 11 -9.32 -0.08 4.68
C GLY A 11 -9.88 0.22 3.29
N ARG A 12 -11.15 0.64 3.19
CA ARG A 12 -11.81 0.86 1.89
C ARG A 12 -11.24 2.05 1.13
N ASP A 13 -10.82 3.10 1.84
CA ASP A 13 -10.23 4.27 1.20
C ASP A 13 -8.76 4.01 0.81
N LEU A 14 -8.03 3.23 1.61
CA LEU A 14 -6.69 2.74 1.26
C LEU A 14 -6.73 1.89 -0.01
N ASP A 15 -7.66 0.93 -0.08
CA ASP A 15 -7.87 0.07 -1.24
C ASP A 15 -8.19 0.86 -2.52
N ARG A 16 -9.02 1.91 -2.40
CA ARG A 16 -9.36 2.79 -3.52
C ARG A 16 -8.18 3.61 -4.00
N LEU A 17 -7.36 4.10 -3.09
CA LEU A 17 -6.15 4.83 -3.43
C LEU A 17 -5.18 3.91 -4.18
N VAL A 18 -4.98 2.69 -3.71
CA VAL A 18 -4.15 1.69 -4.40
C VAL A 18 -4.69 1.41 -5.81
N ALA A 19 -5.99 1.11 -5.94
CA ALA A 19 -6.62 0.84 -7.23
C ALA A 19 -6.37 1.98 -8.24
N ARG A 20 -6.55 3.22 -7.80
CA ARG A 20 -6.44 4.41 -8.67
C ARG A 20 -5.01 4.83 -8.97
N LYS A 21 -4.11 4.74 -7.99
CA LYS A 21 -2.74 5.25 -8.10
C LYS A 21 -1.77 4.21 -8.66
N LEU A 22 -1.98 2.96 -8.28
CA LEU A 22 -1.10 1.86 -8.67
C LEU A 22 -1.63 1.16 -9.91
N PHE A 23 -2.91 0.77 -9.92
CA PHE A 23 -3.49 -0.03 -11.01
C PHE A 23 -4.24 0.79 -12.08
N ILE A 24 -4.37 2.11 -11.90
CA ILE A 24 -5.15 3.01 -12.78
C ILE A 24 -6.54 2.44 -13.07
N SER A 25 -7.20 1.93 -12.02
CA SER A 25 -8.51 1.28 -12.08
C SER A 25 -9.51 1.92 -11.11
N ASP A 26 -10.77 1.98 -11.52
CA ASP A 26 -11.89 2.30 -10.62
C ASP A 26 -12.42 1.05 -9.89
N GLU A 27 -12.03 -0.16 -10.32
CA GLU A 27 -12.35 -1.39 -9.62
C GLU A 27 -11.47 -1.53 -8.37
N THR A 28 -12.12 -1.56 -7.20
CA THR A 28 -11.44 -1.69 -5.91
C THR A 28 -11.43 -3.14 -5.46
N LYS A 29 -10.25 -3.68 -5.13
CA LYS A 29 -10.06 -4.99 -4.48
C LYS A 29 -9.71 -4.80 -3.01
N PRO A 30 -9.88 -5.81 -2.13
CA PRO A 30 -9.55 -5.71 -0.70
C PRO A 30 -8.03 -5.78 -0.45
N TYR A 31 -7.26 -4.88 -1.06
CA TYR A 31 -5.79 -4.89 -1.01
C TYR A 31 -5.23 -4.82 0.41
N SER A 32 -5.87 -4.09 1.32
CA SER A 32 -5.40 -3.86 2.69
C SER A 32 -5.87 -4.91 3.69
N THR A 33 -6.67 -5.90 3.25
CA THR A 33 -7.28 -6.91 4.15
C THR A 33 -7.24 -8.33 3.59
N CYS A 34 -6.80 -8.52 2.34
CA CYS A 34 -6.69 -9.81 1.69
C CYS A 34 -5.25 -10.05 1.18
N PRO A 35 -4.55 -11.10 1.66
CA PRO A 35 -3.18 -11.41 1.25
C PRO A 35 -3.02 -11.59 -0.27
N ASP A 36 -3.99 -12.24 -0.92
CA ASP A 36 -3.95 -12.48 -2.37
C ASP A 36 -4.06 -11.18 -3.16
N ALA A 37 -4.88 -10.23 -2.68
CA ALA A 37 -4.99 -8.92 -3.29
C ALA A 37 -3.72 -8.08 -3.05
N ALA A 38 -3.17 -8.10 -1.83
CA ALA A 38 -1.92 -7.44 -1.50
C ALA A 38 -0.75 -7.99 -2.34
N SER A 39 -0.75 -9.29 -2.65
CA SER A 39 0.28 -9.91 -3.49
C SER A 39 0.30 -9.35 -4.92
N LEU A 40 -0.82 -8.83 -5.44
CA LEU A 40 -0.83 -8.15 -6.74
C LEU A 40 0.01 -6.87 -6.73
N ILE A 41 0.07 -6.17 -5.59
CA ILE A 41 0.91 -4.99 -5.40
C ILE A 41 2.38 -5.41 -5.40
N THR A 42 2.72 -6.45 -4.66
CA THR A 42 4.11 -6.92 -4.57
C THR A 42 4.63 -7.45 -5.90
N LEU A 43 3.80 -8.20 -6.65
CA LEU A 43 4.08 -8.62 -8.01
C LEU A 43 4.35 -7.43 -8.94
N LYS A 44 3.48 -6.43 -8.94
CA LYS A 44 3.65 -5.25 -9.79
C LYS A 44 4.94 -4.49 -9.48
N LEU A 45 5.19 -4.20 -8.20
CA LEU A 45 6.39 -3.48 -7.77
C LEU A 45 7.67 -4.31 -7.99
N GLY A 46 7.61 -5.63 -7.83
CA GLY A 46 8.72 -6.53 -8.16
C GLY A 46 9.07 -6.49 -9.65
N MET A 47 8.08 -6.40 -10.54
CA MET A 47 8.31 -6.19 -11.98
C MET A 47 8.92 -4.81 -12.30
N GLU A 48 8.77 -3.84 -11.40
CA GLU A 48 9.37 -2.50 -11.51
C GLU A 48 10.79 -2.45 -10.88
N GLY A 49 11.28 -3.55 -10.31
CA GLY A 49 12.61 -3.66 -9.69
C GLY A 49 12.65 -3.31 -8.21
N PHE A 50 11.52 -3.33 -7.51
CA PHE A 50 11.48 -3.11 -6.06
C PHE A 50 11.58 -4.42 -5.26
N HIS A 51 12.37 -4.36 -4.19
CA HIS A 51 12.57 -5.41 -3.20
C HIS A 51 11.90 -5.04 -1.89
N PHE A 52 11.35 -6.05 -1.21
CA PHE A 52 10.57 -5.91 0.01
C PHE A 52 11.33 -6.51 1.18
N LYS A 53 11.51 -5.74 2.25
CA LYS A 53 12.04 -6.23 3.53
C LYS A 53 11.05 -5.94 4.64
N TYR A 54 10.73 -6.97 5.41
CA TYR A 54 9.77 -6.91 6.51
C TYR A 54 10.48 -7.06 7.86
N ASP A 55 10.01 -6.33 8.85
CA ASP A 55 10.39 -6.44 10.26
C ASP A 55 9.10 -6.52 11.08
N GLU A 56 8.98 -7.54 11.94
CA GLU A 56 7.75 -7.92 12.65
C GLU A 56 7.82 -7.70 14.17
N THR A 57 8.78 -6.91 14.64
CA THR A 57 9.07 -6.82 16.08
C THR A 57 7.92 -6.19 16.91
N ASP A 58 7.16 -5.23 16.35
CA ASP A 58 5.99 -4.56 16.98
C ASP A 58 4.97 -4.09 15.91
N GLY A 59 4.50 -5.02 15.07
CA GLY A 59 3.74 -4.74 13.84
C GLY A 59 4.61 -4.88 12.59
N VAL A 60 4.05 -4.63 11.41
CA VAL A 60 4.77 -4.86 10.14
C VAL A 60 5.40 -3.58 9.64
N VAL A 61 6.72 -3.50 9.72
CA VAL A 61 7.51 -2.46 9.04
C VAL A 61 7.95 -3.00 7.69
N LEU A 62 7.44 -2.42 6.61
CA LEU A 62 7.88 -2.68 5.25
C LEU A 62 8.91 -1.62 4.83
N ARG A 63 10.04 -2.08 4.30
CA ARG A 63 11.03 -1.26 3.58
C ARG A 63 11.09 -1.68 2.12
N LEU A 64 11.01 -0.69 1.24
CA LEU A 64 11.05 -0.84 -0.22
C LEU A 64 12.35 -0.23 -0.74
N SER A 65 13.19 -1.08 -1.31
CA SER A 65 14.43 -0.69 -1.98
C SER A 65 14.35 -1.00 -3.48
N HIS A 66 14.95 -0.17 -4.32
CA HIS A 66 15.01 -0.44 -5.77
C HIS A 66 16.35 -1.10 -6.13
N ASP A 67 16.47 -1.65 -7.34
CA ASP A 67 17.71 -2.22 -7.88
C ASP A 67 18.90 -1.24 -7.88
N ASP A 68 18.64 0.07 -7.76
CA ASP A 68 19.66 1.10 -7.55
C ASP A 68 20.31 1.06 -6.15
N GLY A 69 19.84 0.16 -5.28
CA GLY A 69 20.34 -0.06 -3.92
C GLY A 69 19.89 0.99 -2.90
N LYS A 70 19.03 1.94 -3.30
CA LYS A 70 18.50 2.97 -2.40
C LYS A 70 17.17 2.50 -1.80
N GLU A 71 16.94 2.89 -0.55
CA GLU A 71 15.61 2.80 0.06
C GLU A 71 14.76 3.95 -0.47
N HIS A 72 13.57 3.63 -1.02
CA HIS A 72 12.67 4.61 -1.62
C HIS A 72 11.41 4.84 -0.78
N ALA A 73 10.99 3.85 0.01
CA ALA A 73 9.87 4.01 0.93
C ALA A 73 9.99 3.07 2.13
N THR A 74 9.55 3.57 3.29
CA THR A 74 9.32 2.77 4.48
C THR A 74 7.92 3.08 5.01
N ALA A 75 7.17 2.02 5.33
CA ALA A 75 5.80 2.08 5.81
C ALA A 75 5.57 1.12 6.97
N PHE A 76 4.72 1.55 7.90
CA PHE A 76 4.24 0.73 9.01
C PHE A 76 2.79 0.33 8.75
N GLY A 77 2.41 -0.89 9.07
CA GLY A 77 1.03 -1.37 9.11
C GLY A 77 0.83 -2.36 10.24
N GLU A 78 -0.41 -2.49 10.73
CA GLU A 78 -0.73 -3.51 11.74
C GLU A 78 -0.70 -4.91 11.13
N THR A 79 -0.94 -5.01 9.82
CA THR A 79 -0.83 -6.25 9.05
C THR A 79 0.09 -6.08 7.84
N TYR A 80 0.49 -7.22 7.27
CA TYR A 80 1.27 -7.28 6.03
C TYR A 80 0.62 -6.51 4.88
N GLU A 81 -0.68 -6.73 4.68
CA GLU A 81 -1.46 -6.12 3.60
C GLU A 81 -1.50 -4.61 3.71
N GLU A 82 -1.68 -4.09 4.93
CA GLU A 82 -1.70 -2.67 5.21
C GLU A 82 -0.31 -2.05 4.96
N ALA A 83 0.75 -2.68 5.45
CA ALA A 83 2.12 -2.22 5.24
C ALA A 83 2.47 -2.16 3.74
N VAL A 84 2.08 -3.18 2.96
CA VAL A 84 2.25 -3.21 1.50
C VAL A 84 1.49 -2.08 0.80
N CYS A 85 0.21 -1.87 1.14
CA CYS A 85 -0.58 -0.80 0.55
C CYS A 85 0.00 0.58 0.83
N ARG A 86 0.38 0.84 2.09
CA ARG A 86 0.99 2.12 2.50
C ARG A 86 2.36 2.33 1.84
N GLY A 87 3.21 1.31 1.82
CA GLY A 87 4.52 1.38 1.17
C GLY A 87 4.42 1.70 -0.31
N ALA A 88 3.51 1.02 -1.02
CA ALA A 88 3.24 1.27 -2.43
C ALA A 88 2.73 2.69 -2.69
N LEU A 89 1.78 3.18 -1.87
CA LEU A 89 1.27 4.55 -2.02
C LEU A 89 2.34 5.60 -1.75
N LYS A 90 3.25 5.35 -0.81
CA LYS A 90 4.38 6.24 -0.51
C LYS A 90 5.35 6.39 -1.68
N LEU A 91 5.66 5.28 -2.37
CA LEU A 91 6.44 5.30 -3.61
C LEU A 91 5.78 6.17 -4.70
N TYR A 92 4.45 6.13 -4.78
CA TYR A 92 3.65 6.83 -5.79
C TYR A 92 3.17 8.21 -5.32
N GLY A 93 3.81 8.78 -4.30
CA GLY A 93 3.54 10.14 -3.80
C GLY A 93 2.13 10.36 -3.28
N SER A 94 1.48 9.30 -2.79
CA SER A 94 0.09 9.28 -2.34
C SER A 94 -0.07 8.76 -0.91
N ASP A 95 0.96 8.97 -0.07
CA ASP A 95 0.99 8.54 1.33
C ASP A 95 -0.24 9.09 2.09
N PRO A 96 -1.14 8.23 2.59
CA PRO A 96 -2.25 8.68 3.42
C PRO A 96 -1.70 9.07 4.80
N ALA A 97 -1.48 10.38 4.98
CA ALA A 97 -1.06 11.01 6.23
C ALA A 97 -1.98 10.69 7.41
#